data_AF-A0ABD1Y3N2-F1
#
_entry.id   AF-A0ABD1Y3N2-F1
#
_cell.length_a   1.000
_cell.length_b   1.000
_cell.length_c   1.000
_cell.angle_alpha   90.00
_cell.angle_beta   90.00
_cell.angle_gamma   90.00
#
_symmetry.space_group_name_H-M   'P 1'
#
loop_
_entity.id
_entity.type
_entity.pdbx_description
1 polymer ?
#
loop_
_entity_poly.entity_id
_entity_poly.type
_entity_poly.pdbx_seq_one_letter_code
_entity_poly.pdbx_strand_id
1 'polypeptide(L)'
;MFLQRLLLVEKSDAAEDREGQNLMISTKTMGGVDQALKVAVVDGIFTFMWNVVSCYLGVAVFVIGEYMDYKDDRTPIMYALILVVSLVFMEASFSVGGATWNPTGPLAFWLAGASEDSILALLLRLPAMALGALGGIFISTSLMPSTYRPMMGSGPQLKADLFTGALTEGAMSFALNLIVLYVVIRLTSNRVLQTLIILVSVLTLIQQGPKSTGPVMNPTDAFGWACLNRTHSPAEHLVVYWLSPFLGTIAAALLYRRIFGSPPAREAAAPSKEKQKIS
;
A
#
# COMPACT_ATOMS: atom_id res chain seq x y z
N MET A 1 -29.36 -56.06 -22.82
CA MET A 1 -28.33 -56.10 -21.74
C MET A 1 -27.07 -55.32 -22.10
N PHE A 2 -26.55 -55.38 -23.34
CA PHE A 2 -25.31 -54.69 -23.75
C PHE A 2 -25.41 -53.15 -23.79
N LEU A 3 -26.46 -52.59 -24.39
CA LEU A 3 -26.70 -51.13 -24.47
C LEU A 3 -26.82 -50.45 -23.10
N GLN A 4 -27.35 -51.16 -22.10
CA GLN A 4 -27.51 -50.64 -20.75
C GLN A 4 -26.16 -50.58 -20.01
N ARG A 5 -25.22 -51.47 -20.32
CA ARG A 5 -23.84 -51.39 -19.80
C ARG A 5 -23.07 -50.24 -20.46
N LEU A 6 -23.27 -50.02 -21.76
CA LEU A 6 -22.61 -48.91 -22.47
C LEU A 6 -23.02 -47.54 -21.90
N LEU A 7 -24.32 -47.34 -21.66
CA LEU A 7 -24.85 -46.11 -21.05
C LEU A 7 -24.40 -45.90 -19.59
N LEU A 8 -24.13 -46.98 -18.86
CA LEU A 8 -23.61 -46.89 -17.49
C LEU A 8 -22.13 -46.53 -17.46
N VAL A 9 -21.34 -47.04 -18.42
CA VAL A 9 -19.93 -46.65 -18.59
C VAL A 9 -19.83 -45.18 -18.99
N GLU A 10 -20.61 -44.74 -19.99
CA GLU A 10 -20.58 -43.36 -20.47
C GLU A 10 -21.04 -42.34 -19.40
N LYS A 11 -22.01 -42.72 -18.54
CA LYS A 11 -22.40 -41.92 -17.37
C LYS A 11 -21.33 -41.89 -16.28
N SER A 12 -20.59 -42.98 -16.09
CA SER A 12 -19.49 -43.06 -15.13
C SER A 12 -18.34 -42.15 -15.55
N ASP A 13 -17.92 -42.25 -16.81
CA ASP A 13 -16.84 -41.44 -17.37
C ASP A 13 -17.18 -39.93 -17.33
N ALA A 14 -18.43 -39.57 -17.68
CA ALA A 14 -18.90 -38.18 -17.60
C ALA A 14 -19.03 -37.65 -16.15
N ALA A 15 -19.21 -38.53 -15.16
CA ALA A 15 -19.23 -38.14 -13.75
C ALA A 15 -17.81 -37.93 -13.22
N GLU A 16 -16.88 -38.81 -13.59
CA GLU A 16 -15.45 -38.75 -13.21
C GLU A 16 -14.77 -37.51 -13.83
N ASP A 17 -15.09 -37.16 -15.09
CA ASP A 17 -14.62 -35.93 -15.74
C ASP A 17 -15.13 -34.66 -15.04
N ARG A 18 -16.40 -34.64 -14.62
CA ARG A 18 -16.98 -33.51 -13.88
C ARG A 18 -16.36 -33.38 -12.49
N GLU A 19 -16.11 -34.49 -11.82
CA GLU A 19 -15.48 -34.51 -10.50
C GLU A 19 -14.02 -34.02 -10.59
N GLY A 20 -13.27 -34.44 -11.62
CA GLY A 20 -11.93 -33.95 -11.92
C GLY A 20 -11.89 -32.45 -12.22
N GLN A 21 -12.83 -31.93 -13.02
CA GLN A 21 -12.96 -30.48 -13.27
C GLN A 21 -13.29 -29.70 -11.99
N ASN A 22 -14.23 -30.20 -11.18
CA ASN A 22 -14.59 -29.57 -9.91
C ASN A 22 -13.41 -29.55 -8.93
N LEU A 23 -12.62 -30.62 -8.86
CA LEU A 23 -11.44 -30.71 -8.01
C LEU A 23 -10.35 -29.71 -8.47
N MET A 24 -10.14 -29.58 -9.78
CA MET A 24 -9.18 -28.63 -10.35
C MET A 24 -9.60 -27.18 -10.09
N ILE A 25 -10.89 -26.85 -10.24
CA ILE A 25 -11.44 -25.54 -9.93
C ILE A 25 -11.31 -25.24 -8.44
N SER A 26 -11.64 -26.21 -7.57
CA SER A 26 -11.50 -26.09 -6.12
C SER A 26 -10.05 -25.81 -5.70
N THR A 27 -9.10 -26.57 -6.25
CA THR A 27 -7.67 -26.43 -5.95
C THR A 27 -7.12 -25.08 -6.42
N LYS A 28 -7.48 -24.62 -7.63
CA LYS A 28 -7.12 -23.27 -8.13
C LYS A 28 -7.73 -22.16 -7.27
N THR A 29 -8.97 -22.34 -6.83
CA THR A 29 -9.68 -21.37 -5.98
C THR A 29 -9.02 -21.29 -4.60
N MET A 30 -8.73 -22.43 -3.97
CA MET A 30 -8.00 -22.48 -2.68
C MET A 30 -6.61 -21.85 -2.80
N GLY A 31 -5.86 -22.15 -3.86
CA GLY A 31 -4.55 -21.52 -4.10
C GLY A 31 -4.63 -20.01 -4.26
N GLY A 32 -5.68 -19.49 -4.90
CA GLY A 32 -5.94 -18.05 -5.03
C GLY A 32 -6.30 -17.37 -3.72
N VAL A 33 -7.08 -18.05 -2.86
CA VAL A 33 -7.43 -17.56 -1.51
C VAL A 33 -6.20 -17.53 -0.61
N ASP A 34 -5.39 -18.59 -0.60
CA ASP A 34 -4.16 -18.66 0.18
C ASP A 34 -3.17 -17.57 -0.22
N GLN A 35 -3.04 -17.30 -1.52
CA GLN A 35 -2.18 -16.22 -2.00
C GLN A 35 -2.70 -14.84 -1.60
N ALA A 36 -4.01 -14.60 -1.75
CA ALA A 36 -4.64 -13.34 -1.34
C ALA A 36 -4.44 -13.08 0.16
N LEU A 37 -4.61 -14.11 0.99
CA LEU A 37 -4.40 -14.03 2.43
C LEU A 37 -2.93 -13.76 2.78
N LYS A 38 -1.99 -14.48 2.16
CA LYS A 38 -0.55 -14.29 2.38
C LYS A 38 -0.13 -12.84 2.12
N VAL A 39 -0.54 -12.29 0.98
CA VAL A 39 -0.14 -10.92 0.64
C VAL A 39 -0.80 -9.90 1.57
N ALA A 40 -2.07 -10.09 1.92
CA ALA A 40 -2.74 -9.23 2.90
C ALA A 40 -2.05 -9.25 4.27
N VAL A 41 -1.63 -10.42 4.76
CA VAL A 41 -0.91 -10.56 6.04
C VAL A 41 0.45 -9.87 5.98
N VAL A 42 1.22 -10.09 4.90
CA VAL A 42 2.54 -9.47 4.72
C VAL A 42 2.41 -7.95 4.69
N ASP A 43 1.45 -7.41 3.92
CA ASP A 43 1.17 -5.98 3.88
C ASP A 43 0.72 -5.44 5.24
N GLY A 44 -0.11 -6.19 5.98
CA GLY A 44 -0.52 -5.82 7.34
C GLY A 44 0.65 -5.70 8.31
N ILE A 45 1.57 -6.68 8.29
CA ILE A 45 2.81 -6.65 9.10
C ILE A 45 3.69 -5.47 8.67
N PHE A 46 3.81 -5.23 7.38
CA PHE A 46 4.63 -4.15 6.86
C PHE A 46 4.07 -2.77 7.27
N THR A 47 2.75 -2.58 7.21
CA THR A 47 2.08 -1.38 7.73
C THR A 47 2.27 -1.22 9.23
N PHE A 48 2.22 -2.31 10.00
CA PHE A 48 2.53 -2.28 11.43
C PHE A 48 3.94 -1.76 11.67
N MET A 49 4.94 -2.34 11.01
CA MET A 49 6.34 -1.94 11.16
C MET A 49 6.56 -0.47 10.75
N TRP A 50 5.95 -0.04 9.64
CA TRP A 50 6.03 1.35 9.19
C TRP A 50 5.51 2.30 10.25
N ASN A 51 4.34 2.01 10.82
CA ASN A 51 3.72 2.84 11.83
C ASN A 51 4.48 2.82 13.17
N VAL A 52 5.14 1.70 13.50
CA VAL A 52 6.06 1.67 14.63
C VAL A 52 7.22 2.63 14.40
N VAL A 53 7.86 2.62 13.24
CA VAL A 53 9.03 3.47 13.00
C VAL A 53 8.63 4.95 12.81
N SER A 54 7.56 5.23 12.07
CA SER A 54 7.14 6.59 11.74
C SER A 54 6.74 7.39 12.98
N CYS A 55 6.12 6.76 13.98
CA CYS A 55 5.75 7.38 15.25
C CYS A 55 6.95 7.98 16.01
N TYR A 56 8.15 7.41 15.84
CA TYR A 56 9.36 7.87 16.54
C TYR A 56 10.14 8.93 15.76
N LEU A 57 9.76 9.25 14.52
CA LEU A 57 10.47 10.23 13.70
C LEU A 57 10.51 11.61 14.36
N GLY A 58 9.38 12.11 14.86
CA GLY A 58 9.34 13.42 15.53
C GLY A 58 10.15 13.45 16.83
N VAL A 59 10.20 12.32 17.57
CA VAL A 59 11.06 12.16 18.74
C VAL A 59 12.53 12.17 18.34
N ALA A 60 12.90 11.47 17.27
CA ALA A 60 14.27 11.45 16.76
C ALA A 60 14.71 12.85 16.31
N VAL A 61 13.85 13.61 15.61
CA VAL A 61 14.11 15.01 15.25
C VAL A 61 14.38 15.85 16.49
N PHE A 62 13.57 15.70 17.54
CA PHE A 62 13.77 16.41 18.79
C PHE A 62 15.11 16.05 19.44
N VAL A 63 15.39 14.76 19.64
CA VAL A 63 16.61 14.28 20.30
C VAL A 63 17.87 14.70 19.54
N ILE A 64 17.88 14.56 18.21
CA ILE A 64 18.99 15.01 17.37
C ILE A 64 19.19 16.53 17.50
N GLY A 65 18.08 17.29 17.46
CA GLY A 65 18.13 18.74 17.60
C GLY A 65 18.70 19.19 18.95
N GLU A 66 18.30 18.55 20.05
CA GLU A 66 18.85 18.83 21.38
C GLU A 66 20.32 18.44 21.49
N TYR A 67 20.70 17.25 21.00
CA TYR A 67 22.08 16.77 21.05
C TYR A 67 23.06 17.67 20.29
N MET A 68 22.61 18.24 19.17
CA MET A 68 23.41 19.11 18.31
C MET A 68 23.36 20.60 18.72
N ASP A 69 22.63 20.95 19.80
CA ASP A 69 22.26 22.33 20.16
C ASP A 69 21.68 23.12 18.96
N TYR A 70 20.93 22.43 18.08
CA TYR A 70 20.39 23.00 16.85
C TYR A 70 19.05 23.67 17.13
N LYS A 71 19.04 25.01 17.09
CA LYS A 71 17.92 25.88 17.46
C LYS A 71 17.10 26.41 16.29
N ASP A 72 17.60 26.21 15.07
CA ASP A 72 16.90 26.60 13.85
C ASP A 72 15.80 25.59 13.47
N ASP A 73 15.11 25.86 12.36
CA ASP A 73 14.07 24.99 11.81
C ASP A 73 14.61 23.55 11.62
N ARG A 74 14.01 22.59 12.33
CA ARG A 74 14.37 21.17 12.32
C ARG A 74 13.70 20.39 11.18
N THR A 75 12.92 21.05 10.33
CA THR A 75 12.28 20.44 9.15
C THR A 75 13.27 19.70 8.23
N PRO A 76 14.48 20.20 7.94
CA PRO A 76 15.46 19.45 7.14
C PRO A 76 15.88 18.11 7.77
N ILE A 77 15.97 18.04 9.11
CA ILE A 77 16.27 16.81 9.84
C ILE A 77 15.12 15.81 9.66
N MET A 78 13.87 16.27 9.78
CA MET A 78 12.69 15.43 9.54
C MET A 78 12.71 14.86 8.12
N TYR A 79 12.98 15.69 7.10
CA TYR A 79 13.02 15.23 5.72
C TYR A 79 14.15 14.23 5.46
N ALA A 80 15.33 14.45 6.03
CA ALA A 80 16.43 13.51 5.94
C ALA A 80 16.08 12.16 6.58
N LEU A 81 15.45 12.17 7.77
CA LEU A 81 15.02 10.94 8.45
C LEU A 81 13.94 10.20 7.67
N ILE A 82 12.91 10.90 7.16
CA ILE A 82 11.88 10.30 6.31
C ILE A 82 12.53 9.67 5.09
N LEU A 83 13.45 10.37 4.41
CA LEU A 83 14.15 9.86 3.24
C LEU A 83 14.90 8.57 3.54
N VAL A 84 15.72 8.55 4.60
CA VAL A 84 16.52 7.38 4.98
C VAL A 84 15.63 6.21 5.39
N VAL A 85 14.65 6.44 6.26
CA VAL A 85 13.74 5.38 6.72
C VAL A 85 12.93 4.82 5.55
N SER A 86 12.42 5.68 4.67
CA SER A 86 11.67 5.21 3.50
C SER A 86 12.53 4.44 2.51
N LEU A 87 13.81 4.80 2.31
CA LEU A 87 14.73 3.99 1.48
C LEU A 87 14.91 2.59 2.07
N VAL A 88 15.12 2.49 3.38
CA VAL A 88 15.23 1.19 4.08
C VAL A 88 13.95 0.38 3.94
N PHE A 89 12.79 1.01 4.13
CA PHE A 89 11.48 0.35 3.98
C PHE A 89 11.21 -0.10 2.55
N MET A 90 11.60 0.67 1.53
CA MET A 90 11.41 0.26 0.14
C MET A 90 12.28 -0.96 -0.22
N GLU A 91 13.54 -0.98 0.21
CA GLU A 91 14.40 -2.16 0.00
C GLU A 91 13.89 -3.39 0.77
N ALA A 92 13.44 -3.21 2.02
CA ALA A 92 12.82 -4.27 2.80
C ALA A 92 11.54 -4.80 2.12
N SER A 93 10.69 -3.91 1.60
CA SER A 93 9.49 -4.26 0.84
C SER A 93 9.83 -5.16 -0.35
N PHE A 94 10.82 -4.80 -1.16
CA PHE A 94 11.25 -5.62 -2.30
C PHE A 94 11.76 -6.99 -1.86
N SER A 95 12.47 -7.08 -0.72
CA SER A 95 12.98 -8.36 -0.20
C SER A 95 11.88 -9.34 0.19
N VAL A 96 10.68 -8.85 0.54
CA VAL A 96 9.52 -9.67 0.94
C VAL A 96 8.45 -9.79 -0.15
N GLY A 97 8.81 -9.49 -1.40
CA GLY A 97 7.92 -9.65 -2.55
C GLY A 97 7.13 -8.39 -2.94
N GLY A 98 7.57 -7.22 -2.50
CA GLY A 98 6.96 -5.93 -2.83
C GLY A 98 5.81 -5.55 -1.90
N ALA A 99 5.94 -5.85 -0.60
CA ALA A 99 4.94 -5.49 0.40
C ALA A 99 4.68 -3.98 0.41
N THR A 100 3.44 -3.58 0.61
CA THR A 100 3.06 -2.17 0.67
C THR A 100 2.40 -1.85 1.99
N TRP A 101 2.50 -0.60 2.40
CA TRP A 101 1.91 -0.07 3.62
C TRP A 101 0.90 1.05 3.35
N ASN A 102 0.45 1.16 2.10
CA ASN A 102 -0.61 2.07 1.67
C ASN A 102 -1.54 1.35 0.70
N PRO A 103 -2.84 1.22 1.00
CA PRO A 103 -3.78 0.47 0.18
C PRO A 103 -4.08 1.12 -1.18
N THR A 104 -3.75 2.41 -1.38
CA THR A 104 -3.92 3.08 -2.67
C THR A 104 -2.96 2.54 -3.73
N GLY A 105 -1.75 2.13 -3.33
CA GLY A 105 -0.73 1.59 -4.23
C GLY A 105 -1.19 0.33 -5.00
N PRO A 106 -1.56 -0.76 -4.31
CA PRO A 106 -2.08 -1.97 -4.95
C PRO A 106 -3.26 -1.69 -5.88
N LEU A 107 -4.20 -0.82 -5.46
CA LEU A 107 -5.32 -0.45 -6.30
C LEU A 107 -4.87 0.29 -7.57
N ALA A 108 -3.93 1.23 -7.46
CA ALA A 108 -3.38 1.95 -8.62
C ALA A 108 -2.75 1.00 -9.63
N PHE A 109 -1.86 0.11 -9.18
CA PHE A 109 -1.18 -0.84 -10.06
C PHE A 109 -2.16 -1.85 -10.67
N TRP A 110 -3.14 -2.33 -9.90
CA TRP A 110 -4.18 -3.22 -10.42
C TRP A 110 -5.05 -2.55 -11.49
N LEU A 111 -5.57 -1.35 -11.21
CA LEU A 111 -6.38 -0.58 -12.17
C LEU A 111 -5.60 -0.20 -13.42
N ALA A 112 -4.30 0.07 -13.28
CA ALA A 112 -3.39 0.35 -14.38
C ALA A 112 -3.07 -0.88 -15.24
N GLY A 113 -3.40 -2.10 -14.78
CA GLY A 113 -3.05 -3.35 -15.47
C GLY A 113 -1.60 -3.78 -15.24
N ALA A 114 -0.97 -3.29 -14.18
CA ALA A 114 0.43 -3.56 -13.80
C ALA A 114 0.57 -4.58 -12.66
N SER A 115 -0.55 -5.06 -12.10
CA SER A 115 -0.58 -6.07 -11.02
C SER A 115 -1.48 -7.24 -11.41
N GLU A 116 -1.09 -8.44 -10.97
CA GLU A 116 -1.87 -9.68 -11.09
C GLU A 116 -2.75 -9.94 -9.87
N ASP A 117 -2.88 -8.95 -8.98
CA ASP A 117 -3.70 -9.09 -7.78
C ASP A 117 -5.15 -9.47 -8.10
N SER A 118 -5.70 -10.36 -7.29
CA SER A 118 -7.14 -10.62 -7.30
C SER A 118 -7.89 -9.52 -6.56
N ILE A 119 -9.16 -9.33 -6.90
CA ILE A 119 -10.05 -8.43 -6.15
C ILE A 119 -10.11 -8.85 -4.68
N LEU A 120 -10.09 -10.16 -4.40
CA LEU A 120 -10.04 -10.67 -3.03
C LEU A 120 -8.77 -10.22 -2.30
N ALA A 121 -7.60 -10.25 -2.94
CA ALA A 121 -6.36 -9.74 -2.34
C ALA A 121 -6.45 -8.25 -2.02
N LEU A 122 -6.98 -7.43 -2.94
CA LEU A 122 -7.21 -6.00 -2.70
C LEU A 122 -8.14 -5.76 -1.50
N LEU A 123 -9.23 -6.52 -1.40
CA LEU A 123 -10.19 -6.39 -0.30
C LEU A 123 -9.63 -6.85 1.05
N LEU A 124 -8.87 -7.95 1.08
CA LEU A 124 -8.27 -8.47 2.33
C LEU A 124 -7.14 -7.57 2.86
N ARG A 125 -6.42 -6.88 1.98
CA ARG A 125 -5.38 -5.92 2.38
C ARG A 125 -5.94 -4.75 3.20
N LEU A 126 -7.14 -4.27 2.89
CA LEU A 126 -7.73 -3.11 3.57
C LEU A 126 -7.81 -3.30 5.09
N PRO A 127 -8.50 -4.33 5.62
CA PRO A 127 -8.54 -4.56 7.07
C PRO A 127 -7.17 -4.98 7.62
N ALA A 128 -6.38 -5.77 6.88
CA ALA A 128 -5.06 -6.20 7.36
C ALA A 128 -4.10 -5.03 7.60
N MET A 129 -3.99 -4.10 6.64
CA MET A 129 -3.20 -2.89 6.77
C MET A 129 -3.77 -1.94 7.81
N ALA A 130 -5.10 -1.79 7.90
CA ALA A 130 -5.74 -0.94 8.92
C ALA A 130 -5.45 -1.44 10.34
N LEU A 131 -5.53 -2.76 10.56
CA LEU A 131 -5.14 -3.39 11.82
C LEU A 131 -3.65 -3.24 12.10
N GLY A 132 -2.81 -3.39 11.06
CA GLY A 132 -1.37 -3.15 11.16
C GLY A 132 -1.07 -1.72 11.63
N ALA A 133 -1.64 -0.72 10.98
CA ALA A 133 -1.48 0.69 11.34
C ALA A 133 -1.93 0.98 12.78
N LEU A 134 -3.15 0.53 13.13
CA LEU A 134 -3.70 0.68 14.47
C LEU A 134 -2.77 0.03 15.51
N GLY A 135 -2.32 -1.21 15.28
CA GLY A 135 -1.42 -1.92 16.18
C GLY A 135 -0.09 -1.20 16.34
N GLY A 136 0.50 -0.71 15.25
CA GLY A 136 1.80 -0.02 15.26
C GLY A 136 1.74 1.32 16.00
N ILE A 137 0.69 2.10 15.78
CA ILE A 137 0.44 3.35 16.51
C ILE A 137 0.13 3.05 17.98
N PHE A 138 -0.71 2.06 18.26
CA PHE A 138 -1.08 1.69 19.63
C PHE A 138 0.12 1.26 20.46
N ILE A 139 0.98 0.37 19.94
CA ILE A 139 2.16 -0.09 20.69
C ILE A 139 3.16 1.06 20.86
N SER A 140 3.36 1.87 19.84
CA SER A 140 4.29 3.02 19.90
C SER A 140 3.85 4.04 20.94
N THR A 141 2.57 4.40 20.93
CA THR A 141 2.02 5.36 21.89
C THR A 141 2.04 4.79 23.31
N SER A 142 1.81 3.48 23.48
CA SER A 142 1.85 2.81 24.79
C SER A 142 3.26 2.72 25.39
N LEU A 143 4.28 2.48 24.56
CA LEU A 143 5.67 2.39 25.00
C LEU A 143 6.35 3.76 25.14
N MET A 144 5.81 4.81 24.51
CA MET A 144 6.41 6.14 24.51
C MET A 144 6.37 6.78 25.92
N PRO A 145 7.51 7.25 26.46
CA PRO A 145 7.53 8.06 27.67
C PRO A 145 6.68 9.33 27.52
N SER A 146 6.02 9.75 28.60
CA SER A 146 5.13 10.92 28.61
C SER A 146 5.82 12.20 28.13
N THR A 147 7.11 12.36 28.40
CA THR A 147 7.94 13.49 27.95
C THR A 147 8.06 13.59 26.42
N TYR A 148 8.09 12.45 25.73
CA TYR A 148 8.29 12.40 24.26
C TYR A 148 6.98 12.21 23.49
N ARG A 149 5.91 11.76 24.15
CA ARG A 149 4.61 11.51 23.50
C ARG A 149 4.07 12.69 22.67
N PRO A 150 4.19 13.97 23.08
CA PRO A 150 3.75 15.09 22.25
C PRO A 150 4.49 15.20 20.90
N MET A 151 5.72 14.71 20.83
CA MET A 151 6.57 14.80 19.63
C MET A 151 6.23 13.76 18.57
N MET A 152 5.43 12.75 18.90
CA MET A 152 4.92 11.79 17.93
C MET A 152 3.91 12.40 16.95
N GLY A 153 3.35 13.55 17.31
CA GLY A 153 2.22 14.14 16.60
C GLY A 153 0.88 13.51 16.99
N SER A 154 -0.19 14.01 16.39
CA SER A 154 -1.57 13.63 16.68
C SER A 154 -2.27 12.93 15.50
N GLY A 155 -1.54 12.60 14.44
CA GLY A 155 -2.09 12.15 13.17
C GLY A 155 -2.79 13.26 12.37
N PRO A 156 -3.46 12.90 11.25
CA PRO A 156 -4.14 13.85 10.38
C PRO A 156 -5.23 14.64 11.11
N GLN A 157 -5.32 15.93 10.79
CA GLN A 157 -6.33 16.83 11.32
C GLN A 157 -7.01 17.59 10.19
N LEU A 158 -8.31 17.31 9.99
CA LEU A 158 -9.17 18.12 9.17
C LEU A 158 -9.33 19.49 9.82
N LYS A 159 -8.69 20.50 9.22
CA LYS A 159 -8.73 21.91 9.64
C LYS A 159 -9.59 22.75 8.72
N ALA A 160 -9.81 22.28 7.48
CA ALA A 160 -10.72 22.87 6.51
C ALA A 160 -12.13 22.26 6.61
N ASP A 161 -13.07 22.80 5.84
CA ASP A 161 -14.37 22.16 5.66
C ASP A 161 -14.26 20.79 4.94
N LEU A 162 -15.30 19.98 5.06
CA LEU A 162 -15.36 18.62 4.51
C LEU A 162 -15.02 18.56 3.02
N PHE A 163 -15.55 19.47 2.22
CA PHE A 163 -15.37 19.46 0.77
C PHE A 163 -13.93 19.83 0.40
N THR A 164 -13.40 20.90 1.00
CA THR A 164 -12.01 21.31 0.79
C THR A 164 -11.03 20.23 1.24
N GLY A 165 -11.31 19.56 2.37
CA GLY A 165 -10.51 18.44 2.85
C GLY A 165 -10.50 17.26 1.89
N ALA A 166 -11.69 16.84 1.44
CA ALA A 166 -11.87 15.77 0.46
C ALA A 166 -11.14 16.08 -0.86
N LEU A 167 -11.30 17.30 -1.39
CA LEU A 167 -10.64 17.73 -2.62
C LEU A 167 -9.11 17.70 -2.45
N THR A 168 -8.61 18.14 -1.30
CA THR A 168 -7.17 18.17 -1.01
C THR A 168 -6.59 16.76 -0.98
N GLU A 169 -7.12 15.86 -0.15
CA GLU A 169 -6.64 14.46 -0.06
C GLU A 169 -6.78 13.72 -1.39
N GLY A 170 -7.89 13.92 -2.10
CA GLY A 170 -8.12 13.34 -3.42
C GLY A 170 -7.13 13.82 -4.47
N ALA A 171 -6.87 15.12 -4.56
CA ALA A 171 -5.94 15.70 -5.52
C ALA A 171 -4.49 15.30 -5.25
N MET A 172 -4.07 15.28 -3.98
CA MET A 172 -2.72 14.82 -3.61
C MET A 172 -2.54 13.33 -3.89
N SER A 173 -3.54 12.50 -3.55
CA SER A 173 -3.51 11.05 -3.84
C SER A 173 -3.52 10.77 -5.34
N PHE A 174 -4.25 11.58 -6.13
CA PHE A 174 -4.21 11.54 -7.59
C PHE A 174 -2.80 11.83 -8.11
N ALA A 175 -2.21 12.97 -7.70
CA ALA A 175 -0.89 13.37 -8.14
C ALA A 175 0.17 12.32 -7.77
N LEU A 176 0.16 11.86 -6.52
CA LEU A 176 1.09 10.85 -6.02
C LEU A 176 0.98 9.55 -6.82
N ASN A 177 -0.23 8.99 -6.99
CA ASN A 177 -0.39 7.72 -7.69
C ASN A 177 -0.08 7.83 -9.19
N LEU A 178 -0.35 8.97 -9.82
CA LEU A 178 0.04 9.21 -11.22
C LEU A 178 1.57 9.22 -11.36
N ILE A 179 2.27 9.89 -10.45
CA ILE A 179 3.73 9.91 -10.39
C ILE A 179 4.27 8.49 -10.14
N VAL A 180 3.75 7.77 -9.14
CA VAL A 180 4.19 6.40 -8.83
C VAL A 180 4.04 5.48 -10.04
N LEU A 181 2.88 5.50 -10.70
CA LEU A 181 2.64 4.67 -11.89
C LEU A 181 3.62 5.04 -13.01
N TYR A 182 3.80 6.32 -13.31
CA TYR A 182 4.73 6.77 -14.35
C TYR A 182 6.18 6.39 -14.03
N VAL A 183 6.62 6.63 -12.79
CA VAL A 183 7.99 6.37 -12.35
C VAL A 183 8.32 4.88 -12.41
N VAL A 184 7.44 4.04 -11.85
CA VAL A 184 7.69 2.60 -11.71
C VAL A 184 7.54 1.87 -13.03
N ILE A 185 6.56 2.24 -13.86
CA ILE A 185 6.25 1.49 -15.09
C ILE A 185 7.05 2.02 -16.29
N ARG A 186 7.40 3.32 -16.33
CA ARG A 186 7.96 3.95 -17.54
C ARG A 186 9.29 4.67 -17.34
N LEU A 187 9.50 5.37 -16.24
CA LEU A 187 10.61 6.33 -16.16
C LEU A 187 11.98 5.67 -16.05
N THR A 188 12.13 4.70 -15.15
CA THR A 188 13.42 4.05 -14.90
C THR A 188 13.22 2.69 -14.26
N SER A 189 14.14 1.75 -14.51
CA SER A 189 14.17 0.46 -13.82
C SER A 189 15.05 0.48 -12.55
N ASN A 190 15.77 1.58 -12.29
CA ASN A 190 16.61 1.72 -11.10
C ASN A 190 15.74 2.00 -9.86
N ARG A 191 15.66 1.03 -8.95
CA ARG A 191 14.81 1.07 -7.75
C ARG A 191 15.15 2.21 -6.79
N VAL A 192 16.44 2.53 -6.64
CA VAL A 192 16.87 3.65 -5.80
C VAL A 192 16.36 4.96 -6.41
N LEU A 193 16.52 5.14 -7.72
CA LEU A 193 16.05 6.34 -8.41
C LEU A 193 14.51 6.45 -8.39
N GLN A 194 13.79 5.34 -8.59
CA GLN A 194 12.33 5.30 -8.43
C GLN A 194 11.94 5.79 -7.04
N THR A 195 12.58 5.25 -6.01
CA THR A 195 12.31 5.59 -4.62
C THR A 195 12.60 7.06 -4.33
N LEU A 196 13.75 7.58 -4.77
CA LEU A 196 14.11 8.99 -4.57
C LEU A 196 13.08 9.93 -5.20
N ILE A 197 12.66 9.68 -6.44
CA ILE A 197 11.69 10.53 -7.15
C ILE A 197 10.33 10.49 -6.44
N ILE A 198 9.85 9.29 -6.06
CA ILE A 198 8.59 9.12 -5.33
C ILE A 198 8.67 9.85 -3.98
N LEU A 199 9.78 9.72 -3.23
CA LEU A 199 9.93 10.36 -1.92
C LEU A 199 10.02 11.87 -2.01
N VAL A 200 10.77 12.43 -2.96
CA VAL A 200 10.78 13.89 -3.19
C VAL A 200 9.38 14.38 -3.53
N SER A 201 8.61 13.61 -4.31
CA SER A 201 7.23 13.96 -4.65
C SER A 201 6.31 13.94 -3.43
N VAL A 202 6.41 12.90 -2.58
CA VAL A 202 5.67 12.82 -1.30
C VAL A 202 6.02 14.02 -0.42
N LEU A 203 7.31 14.28 -0.18
CA LEU A 203 7.78 15.39 0.65
C LEU A 203 7.30 16.75 0.12
N THR A 204 7.19 16.91 -1.20
CA THR A 204 6.66 18.12 -1.82
C THR A 204 5.15 18.24 -1.60
N LEU A 205 4.39 17.15 -1.78
CA LEU A 205 2.94 17.13 -1.61
C LEU A 205 2.53 17.37 -0.15
N ILE A 206 3.22 16.76 0.82
CA ILE A 206 2.90 16.90 2.24
C ILE A 206 3.16 18.31 2.77
N GLN A 207 3.91 19.16 2.07
CA GLN A 207 4.09 20.57 2.44
C GLN A 207 2.85 21.42 2.13
N GLN A 208 1.99 20.97 1.20
CA GLN A 208 0.83 21.74 0.73
C GLN A 208 -0.42 21.51 1.61
N GLY A 209 -0.63 20.28 2.08
CA GLY A 209 -1.80 19.92 2.86
C GLY A 209 -1.87 20.30 4.37
N PRO A 210 -0.81 20.72 5.11
CA PRO A 210 -0.89 20.87 6.57
C PRO A 210 -1.87 21.96 7.03
N LYS A 211 -2.19 22.91 6.14
CA LYS A 211 -3.18 23.96 6.35
C LYS A 211 -4.63 23.46 6.21
N SER A 212 -4.85 22.33 5.55
CA SER A 212 -6.19 21.82 5.23
C SER A 212 -6.52 20.50 5.95
N THR A 213 -5.67 19.47 5.85
CA THR A 213 -6.02 18.09 6.27
C THR A 213 -4.97 17.40 7.13
N GLY A 214 -3.74 17.92 7.19
CA GLY A 214 -2.61 17.15 7.72
C GLY A 214 -2.37 15.93 6.80
N PRO A 215 -1.71 16.15 5.65
CA PRO A 215 -1.81 15.27 4.50
C PRO A 215 -1.15 13.92 4.79
N VAL A 216 -1.93 12.86 4.62
CA VAL A 216 -1.44 11.50 4.85
C VAL A 216 -1.42 10.71 3.54
N MET A 217 -2.37 10.94 2.62
CA MET A 217 -2.49 10.19 1.35
C MET A 217 -2.47 8.66 1.54
N ASN A 218 -2.76 8.20 2.76
CA ASN A 218 -2.70 6.81 3.20
C ASN A 218 -3.90 6.55 4.14
N PRO A 219 -4.97 5.93 3.63
CA PRO A 219 -6.17 5.67 4.43
C PRO A 219 -5.92 4.89 5.73
N THR A 220 -5.00 3.93 5.70
CA THR A 220 -4.76 3.03 6.83
C THR A 220 -3.99 3.69 7.97
N ASP A 221 -3.01 4.53 7.65
CA ASP A 221 -2.29 5.34 8.63
C ASP A 221 -3.23 6.37 9.27
N ALA A 222 -4.02 7.08 8.44
CA ALA A 222 -5.03 8.01 8.92
C ALA A 222 -6.03 7.33 9.87
N PHE A 223 -6.48 6.13 9.53
CA PHE A 223 -7.40 5.33 10.35
C PHE A 223 -6.80 4.97 11.71
N GLY A 224 -5.55 4.48 11.74
CA GLY A 224 -4.91 4.09 12.99
C GLY A 224 -4.82 5.25 14.00
N TRP A 225 -4.49 6.46 13.52
CA TRP A 225 -4.51 7.67 14.35
C TRP A 225 -5.92 8.09 14.78
N ALA A 226 -6.90 8.01 13.88
CA ALA A 226 -8.28 8.38 14.17
C ALA A 226 -8.89 7.49 15.27
N CYS A 227 -8.59 6.19 15.26
CA CYS A 227 -9.02 5.26 16.31
C CYS A 227 -8.48 5.62 17.69
N LEU A 228 -7.23 6.10 17.77
CA LEU A 228 -6.60 6.43 19.04
C LEU A 228 -7.02 7.81 19.56
N ASN A 229 -6.95 8.83 18.71
CA ASN A 229 -7.09 10.22 19.14
C ASN A 229 -8.52 10.75 19.01
N ARG A 230 -9.42 10.04 18.32
CA ARG A 230 -10.84 10.42 18.11
C ARG A 230 -11.00 11.87 17.63
N THR A 231 -10.16 12.29 16.70
CA THR A 231 -9.99 13.69 16.30
C THR A 231 -11.09 14.24 15.39
N HIS A 232 -11.87 13.37 14.71
CA HIS A 232 -12.94 13.76 13.76
C HIS A 232 -14.14 12.83 13.86
N SER A 233 -15.27 13.23 13.29
CA SER A 233 -16.40 12.33 13.15
C SER A 233 -16.07 11.14 12.23
N PRO A 234 -16.68 9.96 12.44
CA PRO A 234 -16.47 8.80 11.55
C PRO A 234 -16.82 9.08 10.09
N ALA A 235 -17.82 9.94 9.84
CA ALA A 235 -18.26 10.31 8.50
C ALA A 235 -17.22 11.19 7.78
N GLU A 236 -16.70 12.22 8.46
CA GLU A 236 -15.61 13.05 7.91
C GLU A 236 -14.38 12.20 7.61
N HIS A 237 -14.03 11.29 8.53
CA HIS A 237 -12.89 10.42 8.34
C HIS A 237 -13.03 9.52 7.10
N LEU A 238 -14.21 8.90 6.93
CA LEU A 238 -14.50 8.05 5.79
C LEU A 238 -14.47 8.82 4.47
N VAL A 239 -15.04 10.03 4.42
CA VAL A 239 -15.09 10.83 3.19
C VAL A 239 -13.69 11.35 2.84
N VAL A 240 -13.00 11.97 3.79
CA VAL A 240 -11.74 12.69 3.54
C VAL A 240 -10.57 11.74 3.40
N TYR A 241 -10.42 10.75 4.28
CA TYR A 241 -9.20 9.94 4.36
C TYR A 241 -9.33 8.54 3.76
N TRP A 242 -10.55 8.08 3.43
CA TRP A 242 -10.75 6.82 2.70
C TRP A 242 -11.23 7.07 1.28
N LEU A 243 -12.44 7.61 1.12
CA LEU A 243 -13.08 7.75 -0.18
C LEU A 243 -12.28 8.67 -1.10
N SER A 244 -11.85 9.83 -0.62
CA SER A 244 -11.14 10.81 -1.45
C SER A 244 -9.79 10.29 -1.98
N PRO A 245 -8.90 9.69 -1.16
CA PRO A 245 -7.69 9.06 -1.67
C PRO A 245 -7.95 7.96 -2.71
N PHE A 246 -8.95 7.10 -2.49
CA PHE A 246 -9.29 6.06 -3.46
C PHE A 246 -9.84 6.62 -4.77
N LEU A 247 -10.69 7.65 -4.71
CA LEU A 247 -11.17 8.33 -5.92
C LEU A 247 -10.03 8.99 -6.70
N GLY A 248 -9.11 9.66 -6.01
CA GLY A 248 -7.90 10.22 -6.62
C GLY A 248 -7.04 9.14 -7.28
N THR A 249 -6.87 8.00 -6.61
CA THR A 249 -6.13 6.83 -7.11
C THR A 249 -6.76 6.24 -8.36
N ILE A 250 -8.08 6.06 -8.36
CA ILE A 250 -8.83 5.56 -9.52
C ILE A 250 -8.65 6.51 -10.71
N ALA A 251 -8.83 7.82 -10.50
CA ALA A 251 -8.64 8.83 -11.53
C ALA A 251 -7.22 8.80 -12.11
N ALA A 252 -6.20 8.64 -11.26
CA ALA A 252 -4.80 8.56 -11.68
C ALA A 252 -4.52 7.34 -12.55
N ALA A 253 -5.01 6.16 -12.14
CA ALA A 253 -4.82 4.91 -12.89
C ALA A 253 -5.55 4.94 -14.23
N LEU A 254 -6.77 5.49 -14.28
CA LEU A 254 -7.54 5.66 -15.51
C LEU A 254 -6.84 6.64 -16.47
N LEU A 255 -6.35 7.77 -15.96
CA LEU A 255 -5.60 8.73 -16.77
C LEU A 255 -4.30 8.11 -17.30
N TYR A 256 -3.55 7.41 -16.45
CA TYR A 256 -2.35 6.69 -16.84
C TYR A 256 -2.63 5.73 -18.00
N ARG A 257 -3.66 4.88 -17.88
CA ARG A 257 -4.04 3.95 -18.96
C ARG A 257 -4.47 4.66 -20.23
N ARG A 258 -5.18 5.79 -20.11
CA ARG A 258 -5.62 6.56 -21.27
C ARG A 258 -4.43 7.15 -22.04
N ILE A 259 -3.39 7.60 -21.35
CA ILE A 259 -2.23 8.24 -21.98
C ILE A 259 -1.21 7.19 -22.47
N PHE A 260 -0.97 6.15 -21.67
CA PHE A 260 0.15 5.23 -21.88
C PHE A 260 -0.28 3.82 -22.33
N GLY A 261 -1.57 3.51 -22.32
CA GLY A 261 -2.07 2.16 -22.58
C GLY A 261 -1.83 1.20 -21.41
N SER A 262 -2.23 -0.06 -21.60
CA SER A 262 -1.90 -1.12 -20.64
C SER A 262 -0.39 -1.39 -20.65
N PRO A 263 0.24 -1.60 -19.49
CA PRO A 263 1.60 -2.10 -19.40
C PRO A 263 1.73 -3.41 -20.21
N PRO A 264 2.87 -3.66 -20.87
CA PRO A 264 3.12 -4.97 -21.44
C PRO A 264 3.00 -6.01 -20.33
N ALA A 265 2.34 -7.15 -20.61
CA ALA A 265 2.28 -8.26 -19.69
C ALA A 265 3.72 -8.56 -19.24
N ARG A 266 3.95 -8.65 -17.93
CA ARG A 266 5.25 -9.01 -17.39
C ARG A 266 5.50 -10.43 -17.89
N GLU A 267 6.26 -10.56 -18.97
CA GLU A 267 6.62 -11.86 -19.54
C GLU A 267 7.24 -12.64 -18.37
N ALA A 268 6.53 -13.68 -17.91
CA ALA A 268 6.96 -14.52 -16.82
C ALA A 268 8.41 -14.84 -17.11
N ALA A 269 9.33 -14.36 -16.27
CA ALA A 269 10.76 -14.41 -16.51
C ALA A 269 11.09 -15.84 -16.95
N ALA A 270 11.31 -16.02 -18.26
CA ALA A 270 11.63 -17.32 -18.80
C ALA A 270 12.87 -17.76 -18.04
N PRO A 271 12.90 -18.97 -17.44
CA PRO A 271 14.09 -19.43 -16.76
C PRO A 271 15.24 -19.32 -17.77
N SER A 272 16.26 -18.54 -17.40
CA SER A 272 17.42 -18.30 -18.24
C SER A 272 17.95 -19.66 -18.70
N LYS A 273 17.91 -19.90 -20.01
CA LYS A 273 18.47 -21.10 -20.65
C LYS A 273 20.00 -21.02 -20.65
N GLU A 274 20.61 -20.92 -19.47
CA GLU A 274 22.06 -20.84 -19.29
C GLU A 274 22.61 -21.96 -18.42
N LYS A 275 21.97 -23.14 -18.47
CA LYS A 275 22.54 -24.40 -17.98
C LYS A 275 22.29 -25.55 -18.96
N GLN A 276 22.69 -25.36 -20.21
CA GLN A 276 22.85 -26.45 -21.19
C GLN A 276 23.97 -26.08 -22.17
N LYS A 277 25.19 -25.87 -21.65
CA LYS A 277 26.41 -25.83 -22.46
C LYS A 277 27.66 -26.01 -21.60
N ILE A 278 27.72 -27.12 -20.87
CA ILE A 278 29.00 -27.73 -20.50
C ILE A 278 28.79 -29.24 -20.66
N SER A 279 29.07 -29.73 -21.87
CA SER A 279 29.42 -31.13 -22.14
C SER A 279 30.90 -31.14 -22.50
#